data_AF-A0A552UY52-F1
#
_entry.id   AF-A0A552UY52-F1
#
_cell.length_a   1.000
_cell.length_b   1.000
_cell.length_c   1.000
_cell.angle_alpha   90.00
_cell.angle_beta   90.00
_cell.angle_gamma   90.00
#
_symmetry.space_group_name_H-M   'P 1'
#
loop_
_entity.id
_entity.type
_entity.pdbx_description
1 polymer ?
#
loop_
_entity_poly.entity_id
_entity_poly.type
_entity_poly.pdbx_seq_one_letter_code
_entity_poly.pdbx_strand_id
1 'polypeptide(L)'
;MQELDKVINNLEKECKKKEQAENRIKQLRQKKSLLERKEETKRKIEKGGVFEAFERQISGNQEITNKDLVYDFLDYVLSDNRNREKLKELTKIHLKDIGIGIEETEKPDDENNRLNNQKVENLSEDK
;
A
#
# COMPACT_ATOMS: atom_id res chain seq x y z
N MET A 1 -32.25 -24.66 53.80
CA MET A 1 -30.98 -23.89 53.75
C MET A 1 -29.98 -24.49 52.75
N GLN A 2 -29.64 -25.78 52.81
CA GLN A 2 -28.61 -26.38 51.94
C GLN A 2 -28.84 -26.26 50.42
N GLU A 3 -30.09 -26.27 49.95
CA GLU A 3 -30.38 -26.09 48.51
C GLU A 3 -30.20 -24.65 48.04
N LEU A 4 -30.58 -23.67 48.88
CA LEU A 4 -30.40 -22.26 48.57
C LEU A 4 -28.90 -21.92 48.47
N ASP A 5 -28.09 -22.43 49.41
CA ASP A 5 -26.64 -22.23 49.39
C ASP A 5 -25.99 -22.86 48.15
N LYS A 6 -26.46 -24.03 47.71
CA LYS A 6 -26.01 -24.66 46.46
C LYS A 6 -26.37 -23.81 45.24
N VAL A 7 -27.58 -23.26 45.18
CA VAL A 7 -28.03 -22.39 44.09
C VAL A 7 -27.21 -21.11 44.05
N ILE A 8 -26.99 -20.45 45.20
CA ILE A 8 -26.17 -19.23 45.31
C ILE A 8 -24.74 -19.50 44.82
N ASN A 9 -24.13 -20.60 45.26
CA ASN A 9 -22.75 -20.94 44.90
C ASN A 9 -22.61 -21.26 43.39
N ASN A 10 -23.64 -21.89 42.79
CA ASN A 10 -23.68 -22.07 41.34
C ASN A 10 -23.84 -20.74 40.59
N LEU A 11 -24.67 -19.83 41.12
CA LEU A 11 -24.89 -18.50 40.55
C LEU A 11 -23.59 -17.67 40.54
N GLU A 12 -22.81 -17.70 41.63
CA GLU A 12 -21.50 -17.04 41.70
C GLU A 12 -20.52 -17.60 40.68
N LYS A 13 -20.49 -18.92 40.47
CA LYS A 13 -19.61 -19.55 39.47
C LYS A 13 -19.98 -19.12 38.05
N GLU A 14 -21.27 -19.08 37.73
CA GLU A 14 -21.73 -18.61 36.41
C GLU A 14 -21.46 -17.12 36.21
N CYS A 15 -21.64 -16.29 37.24
CA CYS A 15 -21.25 -14.87 37.19
C CYS A 15 -19.74 -14.69 36.93
N LYS A 16 -18.87 -15.45 37.61
CA LYS A 16 -17.41 -15.41 37.36
C LYS A 16 -17.05 -15.83 35.94
N LYS A 17 -17.71 -16.86 35.39
CA LYS A 17 -17.51 -17.28 33.99
C LYS A 17 -17.94 -16.19 33.01
N LYS A 18 -19.07 -15.53 33.25
CA LYS A 18 -19.55 -14.41 32.45
C LYS A 18 -18.55 -13.26 32.43
N GLU A 19 -18.05 -12.85 33.59
CA GLU A 19 -17.05 -11.79 33.72
C GLU A 19 -15.74 -12.14 32.97
N GLN A 20 -15.26 -13.37 33.10
CA GLN A 20 -14.10 -13.84 32.34
C GLN A 20 -14.34 -13.82 30.82
N ALA A 21 -15.54 -14.19 30.37
CA ALA A 21 -15.91 -14.14 28.97
C ALA A 21 -15.96 -12.70 28.44
N GLU A 22 -16.55 -11.77 29.19
CA GLU A 22 -16.60 -10.35 28.84
C GLU A 22 -15.19 -9.74 28.72
N ASN A 23 -14.29 -10.09 29.64
CA ASN A 23 -12.89 -9.67 29.57
C ASN A 23 -12.16 -10.20 28.33
N ARG A 24 -12.38 -11.48 27.96
CA ARG A 24 -11.85 -12.05 26.72
C ARG A 24 -12.40 -11.36 25.48
N ILE A 25 -13.70 -11.06 25.45
CA ILE A 25 -14.33 -10.32 24.35
C ILE A 25 -13.68 -8.94 24.19
N LYS A 26 -13.43 -8.23 25.29
CA LYS A 26 -12.76 -6.92 25.28
C LYS A 26 -11.36 -7.01 24.67
N GLN A 27 -10.57 -8.01 25.07
CA GLN A 27 -9.23 -8.26 24.51
C GLN A 27 -9.29 -8.58 23.01
N LEU A 28 -10.24 -9.41 22.58
CA LEU A 28 -10.42 -9.75 21.17
C LEU A 28 -10.81 -8.54 20.32
N ARG A 29 -11.69 -7.65 20.82
CA ARG A 29 -12.04 -6.40 20.14
C ARG A 29 -10.82 -5.49 19.96
N GLN A 30 -9.98 -5.37 20.97
CA GLN A 30 -8.73 -4.61 20.87
C GLN A 30 -7.78 -5.22 19.84
N LYS A 31 -7.60 -6.55 19.86
CA LYS A 31 -6.76 -7.26 18.89
C LYS A 31 -7.27 -7.11 17.46
N LYS A 32 -8.59 -7.18 17.25
CA LYS A 32 -9.23 -6.93 15.95
C LYS A 32 -8.86 -5.55 15.42
N SER A 33 -9.08 -4.50 16.20
CA SER A 33 -8.76 -3.12 15.78
C SER A 33 -7.28 -2.93 15.47
N LEU A 34 -6.38 -3.57 16.24
CA LEU A 34 -4.94 -3.53 15.97
C LEU A 34 -4.59 -4.20 14.64
N LEU A 35 -5.21 -5.35 14.34
CA LEU A 35 -4.99 -6.08 13.08
C LEU A 35 -5.50 -5.28 11.88
N GLU A 36 -6.70 -4.70 11.96
CA GLU A 36 -7.26 -3.83 10.91
C GLU A 36 -6.31 -2.67 10.56
N ARG A 37 -5.78 -1.98 11.58
CA ARG A 37 -4.81 -0.89 11.39
C ARG A 37 -3.49 -1.37 10.80
N LYS A 38 -3.01 -2.54 11.20
CA LYS A 38 -1.78 -3.13 10.65
C LYS A 38 -1.94 -3.49 9.17
N GLU A 39 -3.07 -4.07 8.79
CA GLU A 39 -3.38 -4.37 7.38
C GLU A 39 -3.50 -3.09 6.56
N GLU A 40 -4.18 -2.06 7.07
CA GLU A 40 -4.29 -0.77 6.38
C GLU A 40 -2.93 -0.10 6.22
N THR A 41 -2.08 -0.14 7.26
CA THR A 41 -0.72 0.40 7.20
C THR A 41 0.13 -0.36 6.19
N LYS A 42 0.07 -1.69 6.21
CA LYS A 42 0.76 -2.55 5.24
C LYS A 42 0.32 -2.23 3.81
N ARG A 43 -0.99 -2.12 3.56
CA ARG A 43 -1.55 -1.74 2.26
C ARG A 43 -1.01 -0.40 1.77
N LYS A 44 -1.01 0.63 2.62
CA LYS A 44 -0.49 1.97 2.28
C LYS A 44 1.01 1.95 1.96
N ILE A 45 1.78 1.13 2.68
CA ILE A 45 3.22 0.98 2.45
C ILE A 45 3.49 0.23 1.14
N GLU A 46 2.79 -0.88 0.88
CA GLU A 46 3.00 -1.71 -0.31
C GLU A 46 2.52 -1.03 -1.60
N LYS A 47 1.40 -0.30 -1.52
CA LYS A 47 0.76 0.31 -2.69
C LYS A 47 1.21 1.75 -2.94
N GLY A 48 1.58 2.49 -1.89
CA GLY A 48 1.89 3.91 -1.97
C GLY A 48 0.64 4.77 -2.18
N GLY A 49 0.54 5.90 -1.45
CA GLY A 49 -0.67 6.75 -1.47
C GLY A 49 -1.01 7.36 -2.83
N VAL A 50 -0.02 7.51 -3.71
CA VAL A 50 -0.20 8.05 -5.07
C VAL A 50 -1.00 7.08 -5.95
N PHE A 51 -0.72 5.77 -5.86
CA PHE A 51 -1.45 4.75 -6.63
C PHE A 51 -2.87 4.56 -6.11
N GLU A 52 -3.10 4.61 -4.80
CA GLU A 52 -4.46 4.56 -4.24
C GLU A 52 -5.34 5.73 -4.70
N ALA A 53 -4.77 6.95 -4.75
CA ALA A 53 -5.49 8.12 -5.23
C ALA A 53 -5.83 7.99 -6.73
N PHE A 54 -4.88 7.48 -7.51
CA PHE A 54 -5.04 7.28 -8.95
C PHE A 54 -6.15 6.26 -9.28
N GLU A 55 -6.17 5.09 -8.61
CA GLU A 55 -7.20 4.08 -8.86
C GLU A 55 -8.59 4.53 -8.43
N ARG A 56 -8.71 5.21 -7.28
CA ARG A 56 -9.99 5.78 -6.86
C ARG A 56 -10.51 6.79 -7.87
N GLN A 57 -9.62 7.56 -8.50
CA GLN A 57 -9.98 8.54 -9.52
C GLN A 57 -10.50 7.87 -10.81
N ILE A 58 -9.95 6.72 -11.19
CA ILE A 58 -10.30 6.05 -12.45
C ILE A 58 -11.48 5.08 -12.28
N SER A 59 -11.45 4.25 -11.24
CA SER A 59 -12.39 3.13 -11.09
C SER A 59 -13.49 3.39 -10.05
N GLY A 60 -13.38 4.43 -9.21
CA GLY A 60 -14.32 4.70 -8.11
C GLY A 60 -14.30 3.67 -6.97
N ASN A 61 -13.66 2.52 -7.18
CA ASN A 61 -13.50 1.41 -6.24
C ASN A 61 -12.02 1.25 -5.83
N GLN A 62 -11.82 0.80 -4.59
CA GLN A 62 -10.50 0.34 -4.13
C GLN A 62 -10.35 -1.15 -4.48
N GLU A 63 -9.82 -1.45 -5.67
CA GLU A 63 -9.40 -2.81 -5.98
C GLU A 63 -8.03 -3.11 -5.37
N ILE A 64 -7.80 -4.37 -4.99
CA ILE A 64 -6.50 -4.80 -4.48
C ILE A 64 -5.58 -4.98 -5.68
N THR A 65 -4.86 -3.92 -6.03
CA THR A 65 -3.77 -4.01 -7.00
C THR A 65 -2.60 -4.73 -6.37
N ASN A 66 -2.50 -6.02 -6.70
CA ASN A 66 -1.38 -6.86 -6.29
C ASN A 66 -0.12 -6.46 -7.07
N LYS A 67 1.04 -6.64 -6.45
CA LYS A 67 2.36 -6.49 -7.06
C LYS A 67 2.45 -7.22 -8.40
N ASP A 68 1.89 -8.43 -8.47
CA ASP A 68 1.89 -9.24 -9.69
C ASP A 68 1.12 -8.54 -10.82
N LEU A 69 -0.05 -7.95 -10.51
CA LEU A 69 -0.84 -7.19 -11.49
C LEU A 69 -0.09 -5.96 -12.01
N VAL A 70 0.67 -5.28 -11.15
CA VAL A 70 1.52 -4.15 -11.55
C VAL A 70 2.61 -4.62 -12.51
N TYR A 71 3.28 -5.74 -12.22
CA TYR A 71 4.29 -6.28 -13.13
C TYR A 71 3.70 -6.74 -14.46
N ASP A 72 2.56 -7.43 -14.45
CA ASP A 72 1.87 -7.85 -15.67
C ASP A 72 1.49 -6.63 -16.54
N PHE A 73 1.02 -5.55 -15.91
CA PHE A 73 0.72 -4.30 -16.61
C PHE A 73 1.98 -3.66 -17.19
N LEU A 74 3.07 -3.59 -16.43
CA LEU A 74 4.33 -3.02 -16.91
C LEU A 74 4.92 -3.86 -18.05
N ASP A 75 4.88 -5.18 -17.96
CA ASP A 75 5.31 -6.08 -19.04
C ASP A 75 4.44 -5.88 -20.29
N TYR A 76 3.12 -5.71 -20.14
CA TYR A 76 2.24 -5.38 -21.26
C TYR A 76 2.58 -4.02 -21.91
N VAL A 77 2.78 -2.97 -21.11
CA VAL A 77 3.10 -1.62 -21.61
C VAL A 77 4.49 -1.59 -22.24
N LEU A 78 5.46 -2.30 -21.68
CA LEU A 78 6.85 -2.27 -22.14
C LEU A 78 7.14 -3.30 -23.24
N SER A 79 6.31 -4.31 -23.43
CA SER A 79 6.51 -5.31 -24.50
C SER A 79 6.27 -4.75 -25.90
N ASP A 80 5.25 -3.92 -26.10
CA ASP A 80 4.94 -3.31 -27.41
C ASP A 80 5.66 -1.96 -27.58
N ASN A 81 6.41 -1.81 -28.67
CA ASN A 81 7.09 -0.57 -29.01
C ASN A 81 6.15 0.63 -29.11
N ARG A 82 4.92 0.44 -29.57
CA ARG A 82 3.92 1.51 -29.70
C ARG A 82 3.54 2.09 -28.34
N ASN A 83 3.39 1.22 -27.34
CA ASN A 83 3.07 1.62 -25.98
C ASN A 83 4.26 2.34 -25.34
N ARG A 84 5.49 1.87 -25.59
CA ARG A 84 6.72 2.57 -25.15
C ARG A 84 6.84 3.97 -25.72
N GLU A 85 6.63 4.15 -27.03
CA GLU A 85 6.68 5.47 -27.66
C GLU A 85 5.60 6.42 -27.12
N LYS A 86 4.38 5.90 -26.92
CA LYS A 86 3.31 6.68 -26.31
C LYS A 86 3.60 7.08 -24.86
N LEU A 87 4.24 6.19 -24.08
CA LEU A 87 4.68 6.50 -22.72
C LEU A 87 5.78 7.57 -22.72
N LYS A 88 6.74 7.53 -23.67
CA LYS A 88 7.76 8.57 -23.85
C LYS A 88 7.11 9.93 -24.14
N GLU A 89 6.13 9.97 -25.04
CA GLU A 89 5.41 11.20 -25.39
C GLU A 89 4.69 11.79 -24.16
N LEU A 90 3.93 10.98 -23.43
CA LEU A 90 3.24 11.40 -22.21
C LEU A 90 4.23 11.91 -21.14
N THR A 91 5.36 11.23 -20.99
CA THR A 91 6.43 11.62 -20.05
C THR A 91 7.05 12.97 -20.45
N LYS A 92 7.28 13.19 -21.75
CA LYS A 92 7.81 14.46 -22.27
C LYS A 92 6.87 15.64 -22.00
N ILE A 93 5.56 15.44 -22.18
CA ILE A 93 4.55 16.45 -21.85
C ILE A 93 4.57 16.77 -20.35
N HIS A 94 4.56 15.74 -19.50
CA HIS A 94 4.55 15.93 -18.05
C HIS A 94 5.77 16.66 -17.51
N LEU A 95 6.97 16.31 -18.00
CA LEU A 95 8.22 16.96 -17.58
C LEU A 95 8.27 18.42 -18.04
N LYS A 96 7.75 18.72 -19.24
CA LYS A 96 7.58 20.09 -19.72
C LYS A 96 6.63 20.90 -18.83
N ASP A 97 5.53 20.31 -18.39
CA ASP A 97 4.56 20.97 -17.50
C ASP A 97 5.15 21.30 -16.12
N ILE A 98 6.10 20.49 -15.63
CA ILE A 98 6.84 20.74 -14.37
C ILE A 98 8.04 21.68 -14.59
N GLY A 99 8.33 22.07 -15.83
CA GLY A 99 9.42 22.99 -16.18
C GLY A 99 10.81 22.34 -16.25
N ILE A 100 10.88 21.00 -16.29
CA ILE A 100 12.12 20.25 -16.45
C ILE A 100 12.38 20.06 -17.94
N GLY A 101 13.41 20.72 -18.47
CA GLY A 101 13.87 20.52 -19.85
C GLY A 101 14.54 19.16 -20.01
N ILE A 102 14.10 18.37 -20.98
CA ILE A 102 14.76 17.12 -21.35
C ILE A 102 15.68 17.40 -22.53
N GLU A 103 17.00 17.26 -22.34
CA GLU A 103 17.92 17.07 -23.45
C GLU A 103 17.86 15.58 -23.85
N GLU A 104 17.29 15.30 -25.02
CA GLU A 104 17.25 13.96 -25.60
C GLU A 104 18.68 13.54 -25.97
N THR A 105 19.31 12.70 -25.14
CA THR A 105 20.48 11.94 -25.58
C THR A 105 19.97 10.67 -26.25
N GLU A 106 19.99 10.65 -27.58
CA GLU A 106 19.83 9.41 -28.34
C GLU A 106 20.92 8.43 -27.87
N LYS A 107 20.52 7.39 -27.14
CA LYS A 107 21.34 6.18 -27.02
C LYS A 107 20.63 5.07 -27.76
N PRO A 108 21.33 4.33 -28.63
CA PRO A 108 20.74 3.21 -29.33
C PRO A 108 20.42 2.11 -28.31
N ASP A 109 19.37 1.36 -28.58
CA ASP A 109 18.90 0.23 -27.78
C ASP A 109 20.07 -0.69 -27.41
N ASP A 110 20.41 -0.78 -26.11
CA ASP A 110 21.38 -1.74 -25.62
C ASP A 110 20.75 -2.58 -24.50
N GLU A 111 20.47 -3.83 -24.86
CA GLU A 111 20.38 -4.95 -23.95
C GLU A 111 21.63 -4.98 -23.04
N ASN A 112 21.56 -4.41 -21.83
CA ASN A 112 22.15 -5.04 -20.64
C ASN A 112 22.00 -4.24 -19.34
N ASN A 113 21.46 -4.95 -18.36
CA ASN A 113 21.61 -4.80 -16.92
C ASN A 113 23.02 -4.32 -16.50
N ARG A 114 23.11 -3.15 -15.83
CA ARG A 114 23.97 -2.90 -14.65
C ARG A 114 23.71 -1.52 -14.05
N LEU A 115 23.25 -1.55 -12.81
CA LEU A 115 23.19 -0.44 -11.85
C LEU A 115 24.51 0.35 -11.84
N ASN A 116 24.44 1.68 -11.97
CA ASN A 116 25.48 2.55 -11.43
C ASN A 116 24.88 3.87 -10.94
N ASN A 117 24.84 4.02 -9.62
CA ASN A 117 24.62 5.29 -8.93
C ASN A 117 25.73 6.27 -9.30
N GLN A 118 25.39 7.40 -9.91
CA GLN A 118 26.19 8.64 -9.99
C GLN A 118 25.28 9.69 -10.65
N LYS A 119 25.08 10.91 -10.16
CA LYS A 119 25.66 11.68 -9.05
C LYS A 119 24.66 12.83 -8.86
N VAL A 120 24.05 12.97 -7.69
CA VAL A 120 23.35 14.21 -7.34
C VAL A 120 24.46 15.23 -7.13
N GLU A 121 24.75 16.02 -8.16
CA GLU A 121 25.71 17.10 -8.06
C GLU A 121 24.99 18.32 -7.51
N ASN A 122 25.36 18.68 -6.29
CA ASN A 122 24.91 19.84 -5.57
C ASN A 122 25.08 21.10 -6.44
N LEU A 123 24.01 21.88 -6.58
CA LEU A 123 24.12 23.29 -6.94
C LEU A 123 24.04 24.09 -5.64
N SER A 124 25.20 24.24 -5.00
CA SER A 124 25.46 25.26 -3.99
C SER A 124 25.86 26.57 -4.67
N GLU A 125 25.17 27.63 -4.27
CA GLU A 125 25.59 29.04 -4.14
C GLU A 125 26.05 29.84 -5.37
N ASP A 126 25.33 30.95 -5.61
CA ASP A 126 25.84 32.30 -5.96
C ASP A 126 24.60 33.21 -6.14
N LYS A 127 24.38 34.38 -5.53
CA LYS A 127 25.15 35.34 -4.71
C LYS A 127 24.16 36.20 -3.92
#